data_AF-A0A1V5BSH6-F1
#
_entry.id   AF-A0A1V5BSH6-F1
#
_cell.length_a   1.000
_cell.length_b   1.000
_cell.length_c   1.000
_cell.angle_alpha   90.00
_cell.angle_beta   90.00
_cell.angle_gamma   90.00
#
_symmetry.space_group_name_H-M   'P 1'
#
loop_
_entity.id
_entity.type
_entity.pdbx_description
1 polymer ?
#
loop_
_entity_poly.entity_id
_entity_poly.type
_entity_poly.pdbx_seq_one_letter_code
_entity_poly.pdbx_strand_id
1 'polypeptide(L)' 'MIRFQCDCGNDDDQGGFDVYVSQIDLCDVLTVICRQCGCTKVEFVASNRDTITLFD' A
#
# COMPACT_ATOMS: atom_id res chain seq x y z
N MET A 1 8.02 -2.09 -7.94
CA MET A 1 7.64 -0.71 -7.58
C MET A 1 6.22 -0.49 -8.08
N ILE A 2 5.26 -0.26 -7.18
CA ILE A 2 3.85 -0.03 -7.54
C ILE A 2 3.70 1.47 -7.85
N ARG A 3 3.10 1.81 -8.98
CA ARG A 3 2.75 3.20 -9.35
C ARG A 3 1.24 3.37 -9.17
N PHE A 4 0.84 4.38 -8.40
CA PHE A 4 -0.56 4.73 -8.22
C PHE A 4 -0.81 6.10 -8.87
N GLN A 5 -1.67 6.12 -9.88
CA GLN A 5 -2.10 7.34 -10.55
C GLN A 5 -3.54 7.64 -10.11
N CYS A 6 -3.79 8.89 -9.72
CA CYS A 6 -5.10 9.34 -9.30
C CYS A 6 -5.63 10.36 -10.30
N ASP A 7 -6.85 10.13 -10.81
CA ASP A 7 -7.46 10.94 -11.88
C ASP A 7 -7.82 12.38 -11.47
N CYS A 8 -7.60 12.75 -10.20
CA CYS A 8 -7.81 14.12 -9.72
C CYS A 8 -6.72 15.11 -10.15
N GLY A 9 -5.78 14.68 -11.01
CA GLY A 9 -4.64 15.50 -11.46
C GLY A 9 -3.53 15.63 -10.41
N ASN A 10 -3.44 14.66 -9.49
CA ASN A 10 -2.29 14.58 -8.57
C ASN A 10 -1.12 13.95 -9.33
N ASP A 11 -0.40 14.76 -10.10
CA ASP A 11 0.63 14.35 -11.07
C ASP A 11 2.00 13.99 -10.45
N ASP A 12 1.98 13.40 -9.25
CA ASP A 12 3.15 12.72 -8.68
C ASP A 12 4.29 13.68 -8.23
N ASP A 13 4.16 14.22 -7.02
CA ASP A 13 5.31 14.80 -6.29
C ASP A 13 5.30 14.28 -4.85
N GLN A 14 5.89 13.10 -4.64
CA GLN A 14 6.51 12.53 -3.40
C GLN A 14 5.83 12.74 -2.03
N GLY A 15 4.58 13.21 -1.96
CA GLY A 15 3.90 13.57 -0.71
C GLY A 15 2.39 13.77 -0.83
N GLY A 16 1.82 13.53 -2.02
CA GLY A 16 0.37 13.64 -2.27
C GLY A 16 -0.43 12.38 -1.90
N PHE A 17 0.24 11.31 -1.46
CA PHE A 17 -0.40 10.06 -1.07
C PHE A 17 0.05 9.61 0.32
N ASP A 18 -0.93 9.20 1.14
CA ASP A 18 -0.67 8.42 2.34
C ASP A 18 -0.67 6.93 1.99
N VAL A 19 0.36 6.21 2.44
CA VAL A 19 0.51 4.79 2.18
C VAL A 19 0.57 4.04 3.51
N TYR A 20 -0.32 3.09 3.69
CA TYR A 20 -0.40 2.23 4.86
C TYR A 20 -0.22 0.77 4.44
N VAL A 21 0.49 0.01 5.25
CA VAL A 21 0.61 -1.44 5.10
C VAL A 21 0.10 -2.09 6.37
N SER A 22 -0.89 -2.98 6.25
CA SER A 22 -1.33 -3.84 7.35
C SER A 22 -1.11 -5.29 6.97
N GLN A 23 -0.65 -6.09 7.93
CA GLN A 23 -0.44 -7.52 7.71
C GLN A 23 -1.68 -8.29 8.15
N ILE A 24 -2.13 -9.24 7.34
CA ILE A 24 -3.16 -10.20 7.70
C ILE A 24 -2.63 -11.63 7.55
N ASP A 25 -3.43 -12.61 7.95
CA ASP A 25 -3.02 -14.02 8.09
C ASP A 25 -2.46 -14.69 6.83
N LEU A 26 -2.60 -14.11 5.63
CA LEU A 26 -2.18 -14.73 4.37
C LEU A 26 -1.47 -13.77 3.41
N CYS A 27 -1.52 -12.46 3.63
CA CYS A 27 -0.93 -11.46 2.74
C CYS A 27 -0.78 -10.10 3.45
N ASP A 28 -0.06 -9.19 2.80
CA ASP A 28 0.00 -7.79 3.22
C ASP A 28 -1.07 -7.00 2.45
N VAL A 29 -1.75 -6.10 3.13
CA VAL A 29 -2.75 -5.20 2.56
C VAL A 29 -2.13 -3.82 2.43
N LEU A 30 -1.96 -3.37 1.19
CA LEU A 30 -1.47 -2.04 0.87
C LEU A 30 -2.67 -1.11 0.66
N THR A 31 -2.77 -0.08 1.49
CA THR A 31 -3.79 0.98 1.37
C THR A 31 -3.12 2.27 0.95
N VAL A 32 -3.57 2.87 -0.15
CA VAL A 32 -3.07 4.14 -0.68
C VAL A 32 -4.21 5.15 -0.70
N ILE A 33 -4.00 6.30 -0.09
CA ILE A 33 -5.00 7.38 0.01
C ILE A 33 -4.44 8.63 -0.66
N CYS A 34 -5.16 9.18 -1.63
CA CYS A 34 -4.83 10.48 -2.19
C CYS A 34 -5.21 11.58 -1.20
N ARG A 35 -4.23 12.38 -0.76
CA ARG A 35 -4.46 13.51 0.15
C ARG A 35 -5.30 14.63 -0.47
N GLN A 36 -5.29 14.74 -1.79
CA GLN A 36 -5.97 15.81 -2.50
C GLN A 36 -7.49 15.56 -2.64
N CYS A 37 -7.89 14.35 -3.00
CA CYS A 37 -9.31 14.03 -3.24
C CYS A 37 -9.89 12.98 -2.27
N GLY A 38 -9.08 12.39 -1.40
CA GLY A 38 -9.48 11.32 -0.48
C GLY A 38 -9.70 9.96 -1.16
N CYS A 39 -9.41 9.84 -2.47
CA CYS A 39 -9.56 8.58 -3.18
C CYS A 39 -8.67 7.51 -2.54
N THR A 40 -9.29 6.39 -2.15
CA THR A 40 -8.62 5.29 -1.48
C THR A 40 -8.56 4.09 -2.40
N LYS A 41 -7.38 3.47 -2.50
CA LYS A 41 -7.18 2.20 -3.19
C LYS A 41 -6.57 1.19 -2.24
N VAL A 42 -7.09 -0.04 -2.27
CA VAL A 42 -6.62 -1.15 -1.44
C VAL A 42 -6.19 -2.28 -2.36
N GLU A 43 -4.98 -2.79 -2.16
CA GLU A 43 -4.39 -3.87 -2.95
C GLU A 43 -3.86 -4.96 -2.02
N PHE A 44 -4.10 -6.22 -2.40
CA PHE A 44 -3.50 -7.37 -1.73
C PHE A 44 -2.14 -7.63 -2.33
N VAL A 45 -1.09 -7.46 -1.54
CA VAL A 45 0.28 -7.72 -1.96
C VAL A 45 0.66 -9.09 -1.44
N ALA A 46 1.06 -9.98 -2.35
CA ALA A 46 1.58 -11.28 -1.98
C ALA A 46 2.79 -11.09 -1.05
N SER A 47 2.62 -11.46 0.22
CA SER A 47 3.72 -11.47 1.17
C SER A 47 4.48 -12.76 0.94
N ASN A 48 5.71 -12.67 0.40
CA ASN A 48 6.57 -13.85 0.35
C ASN A 48 7.00 -14.15 1.78
N ARG A 49 6.31 -15.07 2.44
CA ARG A 49 6.58 -15.54 3.81
C ARG A 49 7.84 -16.41 3.84
N ASP A 50 8.95 -15.92 3.31
CA ASP A 50 10.26 -16.55 3.54
C ASP A 50 10.63 -16.35 5.02
N THR A 51 10.06 -17.23 5.84
CA THR A 51 10.40 -17.63 7.21
C THR A 51 10.50 -16.53 8.27
N ILE A 52 9.46 -16.39 9.11
CA ILE A 52 9.66 -16.04 10.52
C ILE A 52 9.82 -17.36 11.28
N THR A 53 11.05 -17.82 11.41
CA THR A 53 11.39 -18.94 12.31
C THR A 53 11.60 -18.35 13.69
N LEU A 54 10.65 -18.58 14.60
CA LEU A 54 10.85 -18.32 16.02
C LEU A 54 11.62 -19.52 16.59
N PHE A 55 12.84 -19.28 17.06
CA PHE A 55 13.58 -20.27 17.84
C PHE A 55 13.10 -20.19 19.29
N ASP A 56 12.81 -21.36 19.87
CA ASP A 56 12.43 -21.58 21.27
C ASP A 56 13.57 -21.22 22.23
#